data_AF-A0A6A6NK83-F1
#
_entry.id   AF-A0A6A6NK83-F1
#
_cell.length_a   1.000
_cell.length_b   1.000
_cell.length_c   1.000
_cell.angle_alpha   90.00
_cell.angle_beta   90.00
_cell.angle_gamma   90.00
#
_symmetry.space_group_name_H-M   'P 1'
#
loop_
_entity.id
_entity.type
_entity.pdbx_description
1 polymer ?
#
loop_
_entity_poly.entity_id
_entity_poly.type
_entity_poly.pdbx_seq_one_letter_code
_entity_poly.pdbx_strand_id
1 'polypeptide(L)'
;MSKCWSYNLISQKAFKGHGPWVNSLALSTEYVLRTGAFDHTGKTYSWPDEMKKVALERYNKVKGNGPERLVSGSDDFTMFLWEPAVSKHHKTSMAGHQKLVNHVYFSPDGWSADSRLLLSGSTESTLKVWDRRTRKLKQDLPGHADEVYAVDWSPDGEKVASGGKDKVLKLWMA
;
A
#
# COMPACT_ATOMS: atom_id res chain seq x y z
N MET A 1 -10.99 -29.19 -15.54
CA MET A 1 -10.15 -28.04 -15.17
C MET A 1 -10.52 -26.86 -16.05
N SER A 2 -11.40 -25.98 -15.58
CA SER A 2 -11.77 -24.76 -16.30
C SER A 2 -10.62 -23.75 -16.18
N LYS A 3 -10.09 -23.30 -17.31
CA LYS A 3 -9.16 -22.17 -17.36
C LYS A 3 -9.91 -20.93 -16.84
N CYS A 4 -9.50 -20.40 -15.69
CA CYS A 4 -10.22 -19.32 -15.00
C CYS A 4 -9.87 -17.90 -15.48
N TRP A 5 -9.05 -17.75 -16.53
CA TRP A 5 -8.61 -16.41 -16.95
C TRP A 5 -8.51 -16.33 -18.48
N SER A 6 -9.40 -15.55 -19.08
CA SER A 6 -9.24 -14.97 -20.41
C SER A 6 -9.53 -13.48 -20.25
N TYR A 7 -8.49 -12.67 -20.07
CA TYR A 7 -8.61 -11.22 -19.99
C TYR A 7 -7.84 -10.63 -21.16
N ASN A 8 -8.56 -9.92 -22.03
CA ASN A 8 -7.94 -9.06 -23.01
C ASN A 8 -7.56 -7.75 -22.30
N LEU A 9 -6.34 -7.71 -21.75
CA LEU A 9 -5.83 -6.54 -21.05
C LEU A 9 -5.37 -5.52 -22.08
N ILE A 10 -6.17 -4.46 -22.25
CA ILE A 10 -5.80 -3.28 -23.05
C ILE A 10 -5.50 -2.10 -22.13
N SER A 11 -4.38 -1.41 -22.41
CA SER A 11 -4.02 -0.18 -21.69
C SER A 11 -5.08 0.88 -21.91
N GLN A 12 -5.71 1.34 -20.82
CA GLN A 12 -6.75 2.39 -20.87
C GLN A 12 -6.20 3.79 -20.58
N LYS A 13 -5.21 3.90 -19.68
CA LYS A 13 -4.64 5.16 -19.23
C LYS A 13 -3.16 4.99 -18.89
N ALA A 14 -2.36 5.99 -19.24
CA ALA A 14 -0.99 6.13 -18.79
C ALA A 14 -0.83 7.41 -17.96
N PHE A 15 -0.16 7.30 -16.82
CA PHE A 15 0.10 8.41 -15.91
C PHE A 15 1.58 8.78 -15.99
N LYS A 16 1.86 10.08 -16.16
CA LYS A 16 3.23 10.61 -16.19
C LYS A 16 3.41 11.54 -15.00
N GLY A 17 4.56 11.44 -14.33
CA GLY A 17 4.86 12.29 -13.19
C GLY A 17 6.28 12.06 -12.67
N HIS A 18 6.58 10.84 -12.26
CA HIS A 18 7.96 10.48 -11.92
C HIS A 18 8.85 10.65 -13.16
N GLY A 19 10.01 11.27 -12.97
CA GLY A 19 11.00 11.40 -14.04
C GLY A 19 11.77 10.08 -14.24
N PRO A 20 12.32 9.52 -13.16
CA PRO A 20 12.94 8.19 -13.10
C PRO A 20 11.93 7.02 -13.06
N TRP A 21 12.47 5.81 -12.85
CA TRP A 21 11.68 4.59 -12.76
C TRP A 21 10.74 4.57 -11.55
N VAL A 22 9.57 3.96 -11.75
CA VAL A 22 8.62 3.65 -10.69
C VAL A 22 8.89 2.22 -10.23
N ASN A 23 9.29 2.05 -8.97
CA ASN A 23 9.70 0.76 -8.40
C ASN A 23 8.51 -0.03 -7.85
N SER A 24 7.53 0.67 -7.28
CA SER A 24 6.41 0.04 -6.59
C SER A 24 5.14 0.85 -6.74
N LEU A 25 4.01 0.14 -6.75
CA LEU A 25 2.66 0.68 -6.81
C LEU A 25 1.80 -0.04 -5.77
N ALA A 26 0.93 0.70 -5.08
CA ALA A 26 -0.06 0.10 -4.19
C ALA A 26 -1.42 0.79 -4.32
N LEU A 27 -2.50 0.03 -4.25
CA LEU A 27 -3.88 0.56 -4.25
C LEU A 27 -4.37 0.74 -2.81
N SER A 28 -5.22 1.75 -2.57
CA SER A 28 -5.81 1.96 -1.25
C SER A 28 -6.65 0.79 -0.75
N THR A 29 -7.23 0.01 -1.66
CA THR A 29 -8.05 -1.17 -1.35
C THR A 29 -7.32 -2.49 -1.50
N GLU A 30 -6.01 -2.46 -1.83
CA GLU A 30 -5.24 -3.65 -2.18
C GLU A 30 -5.32 -4.76 -1.12
N TYR A 31 -5.20 -4.39 0.16
CA TYR A 31 -5.26 -5.33 1.26
C TYR A 31 -6.58 -6.13 1.27
N VAL A 32 -7.73 -5.45 1.22
CA VAL A 32 -9.03 -6.13 1.23
C VAL A 32 -9.35 -6.86 -0.07
N LEU A 33 -8.75 -6.46 -1.19
CA LEU A 33 -8.84 -7.23 -2.44
C LEU A 33 -8.07 -8.56 -2.34
N ARG A 34 -6.92 -8.57 -1.64
CA ARG A 34 -6.15 -9.81 -1.40
C ARG A 34 -6.81 -10.74 -0.40
N THR A 35 -7.39 -10.20 0.68
CA THR A 35 -7.96 -11.01 1.76
C THR A 35 -9.44 -11.32 1.59
N GLY A 36 -10.15 -10.59 0.72
CA GLY A 36 -11.59 -10.73 0.51
C GLY A 36 -12.37 -10.57 1.81
N ALA A 37 -13.12 -11.61 2.18
CA ALA A 37 -13.94 -11.62 3.39
C ALA A 37 -13.15 -11.88 4.68
N PHE A 38 -11.90 -12.35 4.59
CA PHE A 38 -11.12 -12.81 5.75
C PHE A 38 -10.26 -11.69 6.34
N ASP A 39 -10.21 -11.59 7.66
CA ASP A 39 -9.32 -10.70 8.42
C ASP A 39 -8.65 -11.47 9.57
N HIS A 40 -7.92 -10.76 10.42
CA HIS A 40 -7.20 -11.34 11.54
C HIS A 40 -8.09 -11.92 12.64
N THR A 41 -9.42 -11.75 12.59
CA THR A 41 -10.33 -12.32 13.60
C THR A 41 -10.54 -13.83 13.44
N GLY A 42 -10.12 -14.40 12.30
CA GLY A 42 -10.29 -15.82 12.02
C GLY A 42 -11.74 -16.22 11.73
N LYS A 43 -12.62 -15.25 11.44
CA LYS A 43 -14.02 -15.53 11.08
C LYS A 43 -14.09 -16.45 9.84
N THR A 44 -14.92 -17.48 9.94
CA THR A 44 -15.24 -18.41 8.85
C THR A 44 -16.66 -18.20 8.35
N TYR A 45 -16.93 -18.64 7.11
CA TYR A 45 -18.22 -18.46 6.44
C TYR A 45 -18.72 -19.79 5.90
N SER A 46 -19.96 -20.13 6.21
CA SER A 46 -20.58 -21.38 5.74
C SER A 46 -21.11 -21.28 4.32
N TRP A 47 -21.44 -20.07 3.85
CA TRP A 47 -22.11 -19.84 2.57
C TRP A 47 -21.29 -18.91 1.66
N PRO A 48 -21.06 -19.27 0.38
CA PRO A 48 -20.31 -18.44 -0.56
C PRO A 48 -20.89 -17.04 -0.77
N ASP A 49 -22.22 -16.88 -0.71
CA ASP A 49 -22.85 -15.58 -0.96
C ASP A 49 -22.73 -14.63 0.24
N GLU A 50 -22.68 -15.17 1.48
CA GLU A 50 -22.31 -14.39 2.66
C GLU A 50 -20.87 -13.90 2.53
N MET A 51 -19.94 -14.77 2.14
CA MET A 51 -18.54 -14.42 1.93
C MET A 51 -18.37 -13.31 0.88
N LYS A 52 -19.06 -13.42 -0.26
CA LYS A 52 -19.05 -12.36 -1.29
C LYS A 52 -19.61 -11.05 -0.77
N LYS A 53 -20.72 -11.09 -0.04
CA LYS A 53 -21.34 -9.91 0.57
C LYS A 53 -20.37 -9.21 1.53
N VAL A 54 -19.73 -9.96 2.43
CA VAL A 54 -18.77 -9.39 3.38
C VAL A 54 -17.52 -8.85 2.67
N ALA A 55 -16.98 -9.55 1.67
CA ALA A 55 -15.87 -9.05 0.88
C ALA A 55 -16.21 -7.70 0.20
N LEU A 56 -17.41 -7.59 -0.37
CA LEU A 56 -17.89 -6.35 -1.00
C LEU A 56 -18.10 -5.22 0.02
N GLU A 57 -18.69 -5.53 1.18
CA GLU A 57 -18.86 -4.56 2.27
C GLU A 57 -17.51 -4.02 2.76
N ARG A 58 -16.52 -4.90 2.94
CA ARG A 58 -15.15 -4.50 3.31
C ARG A 58 -14.49 -3.65 2.24
N TYR A 59 -14.59 -4.04 0.98
CA TYR A 59 -14.09 -3.23 -0.14
C TYR A 59 -14.71 -1.82 -0.14
N ASN A 60 -16.04 -1.73 -0.05
CA ASN A 60 -16.75 -0.45 -0.03
C ASN A 60 -16.39 0.40 1.19
N LYS A 61 -16.20 -0.23 2.36
CA LYS A 61 -15.75 0.45 3.58
C LYS A 61 -14.37 1.09 3.38
N VAL A 62 -13.39 0.34 2.88
CA VAL A 62 -12.00 0.80 2.72
C VAL A 62 -11.88 1.86 1.63
N LYS A 63 -12.57 1.66 0.51
CA LYS A 63 -12.66 2.65 -0.56
C LYS A 63 -13.32 3.94 -0.05
N GLY A 64 -14.32 3.79 0.81
CA GLY A 64 -15.20 4.86 1.26
C GLY A 64 -15.98 5.47 0.09
N ASN A 65 -16.47 6.69 0.29
CA ASN A 65 -17.26 7.42 -0.71
C ASN A 65 -16.39 8.09 -1.80
N GLY A 66 -15.06 7.95 -1.73
CA GLY A 66 -14.12 8.60 -2.64
C GLY A 66 -13.73 7.73 -3.84
N PRO A 67 -13.00 8.30 -4.82
CA PRO A 67 -12.35 7.52 -5.84
C PRO A 67 -11.26 6.63 -5.25
N GLU A 68 -10.94 5.53 -5.94
CA GLU A 68 -9.78 4.69 -5.62
C GLU A 68 -8.51 5.54 -5.65
N ARG A 69 -7.61 5.31 -4.69
CA ARG A 69 -6.30 5.97 -4.62
C ARG A 69 -5.21 4.98 -4.95
N LEU A 70 -4.15 5.50 -5.53
CA LEU A 70 -2.92 4.76 -5.84
C LEU A 70 -1.76 5.52 -5.23
N VAL A 71 -0.73 4.81 -4.78
CA VAL A 71 0.56 5.39 -4.42
C VAL A 71 1.65 4.74 -5.25
N SER A 72 2.63 5.53 -5.68
CA SER A 72 3.85 5.06 -6.35
C SER A 72 5.08 5.43 -5.53
N GLY A 73 6.11 4.58 -5.54
CA GLY A 73 7.46 4.88 -5.08
C GLY A 73 8.45 4.83 -6.23
N SER A 74 9.44 5.71 -6.22
CA SER A 74 10.30 5.99 -7.39
C SER A 74 11.77 6.19 -7.03
N ASP A 75 12.60 6.11 -8.06
CA ASP A 75 14.02 6.44 -8.06
C ASP A 75 14.29 7.96 -7.90
N ASP A 76 13.28 8.82 -8.03
CA ASP A 76 13.40 10.25 -7.67
C ASP A 76 13.29 10.52 -6.15
N PHE A 77 13.30 9.47 -5.33
CA PHE A 77 13.24 9.52 -3.86
C PHE A 77 11.91 10.03 -3.31
N THR A 78 10.90 10.17 -4.18
CA THR A 78 9.57 10.63 -3.79
C THR A 78 8.52 9.53 -3.96
N MET A 79 7.41 9.75 -3.28
CA MET A 79 6.19 8.98 -3.49
C MET A 79 5.09 9.90 -4.00
N PHE A 80 4.36 9.47 -5.03
CA PHE A 80 3.21 10.23 -5.54
C PHE A 80 1.91 9.56 -5.13
N LEU A 81 0.95 10.36 -4.66
CA LEU A 81 -0.42 9.94 -4.43
C LEU A 81 -1.27 10.33 -5.63
N TRP A 82 -2.07 9.39 -6.14
CA TRP A 82 -2.90 9.57 -7.33
C TRP A 82 -4.37 9.33 -7.02
N GLU A 83 -5.23 10.01 -7.78
CA GLU A 83 -6.67 9.72 -7.88
C GLU A 83 -7.01 9.52 -9.38
N PRO A 84 -6.75 8.31 -9.93
CA PRO A 84 -6.80 8.04 -11.38
C PRO A 84 -8.16 8.32 -12.06
N ALA A 85 -9.24 8.30 -11.27
CA ALA A 85 -10.58 8.64 -11.73
C ALA A 85 -10.83 10.14 -11.83
N VAL A 86 -10.04 10.96 -11.13
CA VAL A 86 -10.22 12.41 -11.01
C VAL A 86 -9.27 13.16 -11.93
N SER A 87 -8.00 12.77 -11.99
CA SER A 87 -6.97 13.49 -12.74
C SER A 87 -5.91 12.56 -13.30
N LYS A 88 -5.24 13.00 -14.38
CA LYS A 88 -4.03 12.38 -14.92
C LYS A 88 -2.75 12.81 -14.20
N HIS A 89 -2.81 13.86 -13.38
CA HIS A 89 -1.71 14.32 -12.57
C HIS A 89 -1.78 13.71 -11.17
N HIS A 90 -0.62 13.57 -10.51
CA HIS A 90 -0.60 13.19 -9.11
C HIS A 90 -1.29 14.28 -8.27
N LYS A 91 -2.01 13.85 -7.24
CA LYS A 91 -2.69 14.74 -6.30
C LYS A 91 -1.70 15.47 -5.42
N THR A 92 -0.64 14.77 -4.99
CA THR A 92 0.44 15.34 -4.19
C THR A 92 1.68 14.45 -4.25
N SER A 93 2.84 15.04 -3.91
CA SER A 93 4.11 14.36 -3.74
C SER A 93 4.47 14.33 -2.25
N MET A 94 5.06 13.23 -1.80
CA MET A 94 5.63 13.04 -0.47
C MET A 94 7.14 12.85 -0.65
N ALA A 95 7.89 13.85 -0.22
CA ALA A 95 9.35 13.87 -0.27
C ALA A 95 9.92 13.77 1.15
N GLY A 96 11.05 13.06 1.30
CA GLY A 96 11.74 12.93 2.59
C GLY A 96 12.70 11.74 2.66
N HIS A 97 12.54 10.73 1.80
CA HIS A 97 13.65 9.80 1.53
C HIS A 97 14.79 10.53 0.81
N GLN A 98 16.02 10.10 1.08
CA GLN A 98 17.26 10.62 0.49
C GLN A 98 17.83 9.67 -0.58
N LYS A 99 17.22 8.49 -0.74
CA LYS A 99 17.53 7.53 -1.81
C LYS A 99 16.24 6.88 -2.36
N LEU A 100 16.41 5.98 -3.32
CA LEU A 100 15.33 5.30 -4.06
C LEU A 100 14.29 4.72 -3.12
N VAL A 101 13.01 4.89 -3.46
CA VAL A 101 11.90 4.24 -2.75
C VAL A 101 11.61 2.92 -3.45
N ASN A 102 11.98 1.81 -2.83
CA ASN A 102 11.86 0.48 -3.43
C ASN A 102 10.45 -0.09 -3.33
N HIS A 103 9.78 0.14 -2.19
CA HIS A 103 8.46 -0.43 -1.94
C HIS A 103 7.58 0.54 -1.18
N VAL A 104 6.28 0.53 -1.50
CA VAL A 104 5.26 1.39 -0.87
C VAL A 104 4.02 0.57 -0.57
N TYR A 105 3.33 0.89 0.51
CA TYR A 105 2.11 0.18 0.89
C TYR A 105 1.13 1.07 1.66
N PHE A 106 -0.16 0.89 1.42
CA PHE A 106 -1.21 1.48 2.25
C PHE A 106 -1.40 0.66 3.52
N SER A 107 -1.54 1.33 4.66
CA SER A 107 -1.97 0.62 5.86
C SER A 107 -3.36 0.00 5.61
N PRO A 108 -3.59 -1.28 5.99
CA PRO A 108 -4.93 -1.86 6.02
C PRO A 108 -5.83 -1.06 6.97
N ASP A 109 -7.15 -1.05 6.74
CA ASP A 109 -8.09 -0.26 7.53
C ASP A 109 -8.98 -1.08 8.48
N GLY A 110 -9.45 -0.47 9.58
CA GLY A 110 -10.50 -1.04 10.43
C GLY A 110 -10.82 -0.40 11.78
N TRP A 111 -9.85 -0.24 12.70
CA TRP A 111 -10.14 -0.01 14.14
C TRP A 111 -9.66 1.31 14.75
N SER A 112 -8.87 2.10 14.02
CA SER A 112 -8.46 3.46 14.42
C SER A 112 -9.00 4.47 13.41
N ALA A 113 -9.35 5.68 13.85
CA ALA A 113 -9.91 6.78 13.04
C ALA A 113 -8.98 7.28 11.88
N ASP A 114 -7.83 6.63 11.73
CA ASP A 114 -6.69 7.06 10.95
C ASP A 114 -6.27 6.04 9.88
N SER A 115 -7.19 5.44 9.12
CA SER A 115 -6.94 4.74 7.83
C SER A 115 -6.22 5.60 6.79
N ARG A 116 -5.08 6.18 7.17
CA ARG A 116 -4.45 7.41 6.69
C ARG A 116 -2.96 7.22 6.53
N LEU A 117 -2.41 6.06 6.90
CA LEU A 117 -0.98 5.84 6.85
C LEU A 117 -0.55 5.21 5.53
N LEU A 118 0.66 5.58 5.13
CA LEU A 118 1.42 4.96 4.07
C LEU A 118 2.74 4.50 4.66
N LEU A 119 3.25 3.38 4.19
CA LEU A 119 4.56 2.86 4.53
C LEU A 119 5.43 2.85 3.28
N SER A 120 6.70 3.12 3.46
CA SER A 120 7.70 2.98 2.40
C SER A 120 8.98 2.38 2.94
N GLY A 121 9.68 1.62 2.08
CA GLY A 121 11.03 1.13 2.30
C GLY A 121 11.97 1.66 1.22
N SER A 122 13.20 1.98 1.61
CA SER A 122 14.16 2.67 0.74
C SER A 122 15.54 2.02 0.75
N THR A 123 16.32 2.30 -0.30
CA THR A 123 17.75 1.99 -0.38
C THR A 123 18.61 2.79 0.62
N GLU A 124 18.03 3.73 1.36
CA GLU A 124 18.68 4.40 2.48
C GLU A 124 18.66 3.60 3.79
N SER A 125 18.27 2.31 3.74
CA SER A 125 18.20 1.37 4.87
C SER A 125 17.18 1.74 5.96
N THR A 126 16.20 2.58 5.62
CA THR A 126 15.10 2.98 6.51
C THR A 126 13.75 2.62 5.92
N LEU A 127 12.76 2.50 6.81
CA LEU A 127 11.36 2.62 6.44
C LEU A 127 10.83 3.97 6.95
N LYS A 128 9.79 4.47 6.29
CA LYS A 128 9.08 5.69 6.70
C LYS A 128 7.58 5.45 6.74
N VAL A 129 6.94 5.98 7.77
CA VAL A 129 5.47 6.00 7.92
C VAL A 129 4.99 7.42 7.68
N TRP A 130 4.04 7.59 6.76
CA TRP A 130 3.53 8.90 6.34
C TRP A 130 2.06 9.04 6.68
N ASP A 131 1.64 10.21 7.15
CA ASP A 131 0.22 10.55 7.22
C ASP A 131 -0.20 11.16 5.88
N ARG A 132 -1.05 10.45 5.14
CA ARG A 132 -1.59 10.84 3.82
C ARG A 132 -2.43 12.12 3.86
N ARG A 133 -3.12 12.39 4.97
CA ARG A 133 -3.97 13.59 5.10
C ARG A 133 -3.11 14.82 5.30
N THR A 134 -2.18 14.78 6.25
CA THR A 134 -1.27 15.90 6.50
C THR A 134 -0.15 15.97 5.47
N ARG A 135 0.10 14.87 4.77
CA ARG A 135 1.17 14.67 3.77
C ARG A 135 2.55 14.81 4.39
N LYS A 136 2.66 14.49 5.67
CA LYS A 136 3.90 14.62 6.44
C LYS A 136 4.40 13.25 6.87
N LEU A 137 5.72 13.17 6.98
CA LEU A 137 6.39 12.08 7.66
C LEU A 137 5.89 12.03 9.11
N LYS A 138 5.36 10.88 9.53
CA LYS A 138 4.89 10.62 10.89
C LYS A 138 5.99 9.96 11.72
N GLN A 139 6.72 9.03 11.13
CA GLN A 139 7.75 8.27 11.85
C GLN A 139 8.83 7.73 10.90
N ASP A 140 10.07 7.77 11.37
CA ASP A 140 11.21 7.06 10.81
C ASP A 140 11.42 5.73 11.54
N LEU A 141 11.75 4.68 10.79
CA LEU A 141 12.05 3.35 11.30
C LEU A 141 13.47 2.95 10.83
N PRO A 142 14.53 3.50 11.46
CA PRO A 142 15.91 3.10 11.16
C PRO A 142 16.21 1.74 11.78
N GLY A 143 17.02 0.93 11.11
CA GLY A 143 17.53 -0.30 11.72
C GLY A 143 17.95 -1.42 10.76
N HIS A 144 17.61 -1.35 9.48
CA HIS A 144 18.27 -2.19 8.48
C HIS A 144 19.71 -1.70 8.27
N ALA A 145 20.63 -2.65 8.07
CA ALA A 145 22.04 -2.34 7.84
C ALA A 145 22.35 -2.05 6.35
N ASP A 146 21.39 -2.32 5.48
CA ASP A 146 21.50 -2.14 4.03
C ASP A 146 20.09 -1.89 3.44
N GLU A 147 19.98 -1.78 2.13
CA GLU A 147 18.76 -1.45 1.38
C GLU A 147 17.52 -2.27 1.80
N VAL A 148 16.37 -1.60 1.94
CA VAL A 148 15.08 -2.26 2.19
C VAL A 148 14.40 -2.54 0.85
N TYR A 149 14.00 -3.79 0.62
CA TYR A 149 13.37 -4.20 -0.64
C TYR A 149 11.87 -4.42 -0.52
N ALA A 150 11.39 -4.85 0.63
CA ALA A 150 9.99 -5.17 0.84
C ALA A 150 9.52 -4.64 2.19
N VAL A 151 8.28 -4.15 2.21
CA VAL A 151 7.58 -3.71 3.41
C VAL A 151 6.13 -4.20 3.33
N ASP A 152 5.55 -4.58 4.47
CA ASP A 152 4.14 -4.96 4.57
C ASP A 152 3.58 -4.59 5.94
N TRP A 153 2.26 -4.53 6.05
CA TRP A 153 1.54 -4.26 7.28
C TRP A 153 0.90 -5.53 7.84
N SER A 154 0.84 -5.63 9.16
CA SER A 154 -0.07 -6.59 9.78
C SER A 154 -1.53 -6.21 9.52
N PRO A 155 -2.43 -7.19 9.42
CA PRO A 155 -3.88 -7.00 9.28
C PRO A 155 -4.55 -6.04 10.25
N ASP A 156 -4.02 -5.93 11.48
CA ASP A 156 -4.52 -5.03 12.54
C ASP A 156 -3.98 -3.60 12.39
N GLY A 157 -2.99 -3.38 11.52
CA GLY A 157 -2.31 -2.10 11.31
C GLY A 157 -1.31 -1.71 12.41
N GLU A 158 -1.06 -2.59 13.38
CA GLU A 158 -0.22 -2.27 14.55
C GLU A 158 1.25 -2.62 14.35
N LYS A 159 1.54 -3.51 13.40
CA LYS A 159 2.88 -4.03 13.15
C LYS A 159 3.24 -3.85 11.69
N VAL A 160 4.52 -3.73 11.46
CA VAL A 160 5.10 -3.65 10.11
C VAL A 160 6.15 -4.73 9.99
N ALA A 161 6.24 -5.38 8.84
CA ALA A 161 7.32 -6.28 8.50
C ALA A 161 8.16 -5.68 7.36
N SER A 162 9.47 -5.95 7.38
CA SER A 162 10.35 -5.60 6.27
C SER A 162 11.47 -6.60 6.05
N GLY A 163 11.94 -6.65 4.81
CA GLY A 163 13.10 -7.44 4.40
C GLY A 163 14.01 -6.62 3.50
N GLY A 164 15.32 -6.81 3.67
CA GLY A 164 16.32 -6.04 2.96
C GLY A 164 17.53 -6.86 2.51
N LYS A 165 18.46 -6.16 1.86
CA LYS A 165 19.74 -6.67 1.38
C LYS A 165 20.67 -7.13 2.50
N ASP A 166 20.44 -6.64 3.72
CA ASP A 166 21.11 -7.09 4.93
C ASP A 166 20.76 -8.54 5.33
N LYS A 167 19.88 -9.20 4.56
CA LYS A 167 19.44 -10.60 4.75
C LYS A 167 18.69 -10.82 6.05
N VAL A 168 18.12 -9.75 6.61
CA VAL A 168 17.33 -9.81 7.85
C VAL A 168 15.88 -9.46 7.54
N LEU A 169 14.96 -10.22 8.13
CA LEU A 169 13.58 -9.81 8.27
C LEU A 169 13.41 -9.10 9.61
N LYS A 170 12.78 -7.93 9.60
CA LYS A 170 12.48 -7.15 10.81
C LYS A 170 10.97 -7.03 10.99
N LEU A 171 10.54 -7.17 12.24
CA LEU A 171 9.18 -6.88 12.67
C LEU A 171 9.24 -5.63 13.56
N TRP A 172 8.44 -4.64 13.23
CA TRP A 172 8.33 -3.37 13.94
C TRP A 172 6.98 -3.35 14.66
N MET A 173 6.99 -3.00 15.94
CA MET A 173 5.81 -2.86 16.79
C MET A 173 5.96 -1.61 17.65
N ALA A 174 4.84 -1.00 18.01
CA ALA A 174 4.79 0.13 18.93
C ALA A 174 4.86 -0.34 20.40
#